data_AF-A0A4U0SQ21-F1
#
_entry.id   AF-A0A4U0SQ21-F1
#
_cell.length_a   1.000
_cell.length_b   1.000
_cell.length_c   1.000
_cell.angle_alpha   90.00
_cell.angle_beta   90.00
_cell.angle_gamma   90.00
#
_symmetry.space_group_name_H-M   'P 1'
#
loop_
_entity.id
_entity.type
_entity.pdbx_description
1 polymer ?
#
loop_
_entity_poly.entity_id
_entity_poly.type
_entity_poly.pdbx_seq_one_letter_code
_entity_poly.pdbx_strand_id
1 'polypeptide(L)'
;MLSDPWRPPTGVPARPPHIPPPAPVERATSPRIAALSAAPGKAADFWRTAETEGTPLIEPADGDPDHAIVTFLWRGTKATRAVLVLPNELADPHDLSGNLMDRVPDTDIWHWSIRMRTDWRATYTLCVDDGQRQGARQGPSPDYHQWLSTQHRRDPFNPAAFPRRWGGEPLSVVALPDAPGHPSDWEPHDGIPRGEVSVHTMRSANLRNWRRVWVYTPAGYEDLADLPVLVLLDGEMWQPELGISNLLDNLIADGRLPPLAALLPDSLDSDVRWDELTCDSRFTNYLLRELLPWAARRWPLTNDPARTVLAGQGLGGLTAAHAALRSPTRFGNALVQSGSFWWPAGPGAEWLTGRVERSSRRPVRFRISAGLQEWVLLPASRRLRDALRARGYDVDYRELNAGHDYLPWRDELATGLVHLLGR
;
A
#
# COMPACT_ATOMS: atom_id res chain seq x y z
N MET A 1 37.41 13.60 10.29
CA MET A 1 36.36 12.82 9.60
C MET A 1 35.12 13.69 9.52
N LEU A 2 34.71 14.12 8.32
CA LEU A 2 33.43 14.80 8.14
C LEU A 2 32.33 13.78 8.46
N SER A 3 31.40 14.13 9.35
CA SER A 3 30.26 13.27 9.69
C SER A 3 29.41 13.01 8.45
N ASP A 4 29.00 11.76 8.20
CA ASP A 4 28.08 11.42 7.10
C ASP A 4 26.79 12.24 7.28
N PRO A 5 26.49 13.21 6.40
CA PRO A 5 25.31 14.05 6.54
C PRO A 5 24.02 13.23 6.47
N TRP A 6 24.04 12.01 5.91
CA TRP A 6 22.87 11.16 5.77
C TRP A 6 22.79 10.08 6.85
N ARG A 7 23.51 10.24 7.96
CA ARG A 7 23.45 9.28 9.07
C ARG A 7 22.10 9.40 9.82
N PRO A 8 21.30 8.32 9.89
CA PRO A 8 20.00 8.35 10.55
C PRO A 8 20.12 8.48 12.08
N PRO A 9 19.06 8.97 12.76
CA PRO A 9 18.86 8.82 14.20
C PRO A 9 18.92 7.35 14.64
N THR A 10 19.39 7.10 15.86
CA THR A 10 19.48 5.76 16.46
C THR A 10 18.71 5.71 17.78
N GLY A 11 18.21 4.53 18.16
CA GLY A 11 17.50 4.36 19.43
C GLY A 11 16.11 5.02 19.44
N VAL A 12 15.51 5.19 18.26
CA VAL A 12 14.18 5.77 18.09
C VAL A 12 13.11 4.66 18.10
N PRO A 13 11.89 4.93 18.60
CA PRO A 13 10.82 3.93 18.61
C PRO A 13 10.46 3.44 17.21
N ALA A 14 10.30 2.12 17.07
CA ALA A 14 9.82 1.45 15.85
C ALA A 14 8.29 1.47 15.77
N ARG A 15 7.69 2.67 15.79
CA ARG A 15 6.24 2.85 15.66
C ARG A 15 5.88 4.22 15.07
N PRO A 16 4.78 4.31 14.31
CA PRO A 16 4.25 5.59 13.87
C PRO A 16 3.74 6.44 15.06
N PRO A 17 3.60 7.76 14.88
CA PRO A 17 2.84 8.60 15.79
C PRO A 17 1.41 8.08 15.92
N HIS A 18 0.92 7.96 17.16
CA HIS A 18 -0.47 7.66 17.45
C HIS A 18 -1.20 8.98 17.66
N ILE A 19 -1.75 9.54 16.57
CA ILE A 19 -2.60 10.73 16.61
C ILE A 19 -3.99 10.37 16.07
N PRO A 20 -5.09 10.88 16.67
CA PRO A 20 -6.43 10.67 16.14
C PRO A 20 -6.58 11.25 14.73
N PRO A 21 -7.51 10.72 13.91
CA PRO A 21 -7.85 11.32 12.62
C PRO A 21 -8.44 12.73 12.83
N PRO A 22 -8.25 13.64 11.86
CA PRO A 22 -8.67 15.04 12.00
C PRO A 22 -10.19 15.22 11.99
N ALA A 23 -10.93 14.28 11.40
CA ALA A 23 -12.38 14.26 11.36
C ALA A 23 -12.89 12.80 11.35
N PRO A 24 -14.08 12.53 11.90
CA PRO A 24 -14.72 11.22 11.76
C PRO A 24 -15.11 10.96 10.30
N VAL A 25 -15.25 9.69 9.93
CA VAL A 25 -15.74 9.30 8.62
C VAL A 25 -17.19 9.76 8.44
N GLU A 26 -17.50 10.36 7.30
CA GLU A 26 -18.85 10.84 6.98
C GLU A 26 -19.81 9.66 6.76
N ARG A 27 -20.66 9.41 7.77
CA ARG A 27 -21.73 8.41 7.70
C ARG A 27 -22.81 8.88 6.74
N ALA A 28 -23.41 7.93 6.01
CA ALA A 28 -24.53 8.19 5.12
C ALA A 28 -25.70 7.25 5.42
N THR A 29 -26.91 7.61 4.97
CA THR A 29 -28.06 6.71 4.99
C THR A 29 -28.25 6.12 3.60
N SER A 30 -28.12 4.79 3.48
CA SER A 30 -28.39 4.10 2.22
C SER A 30 -29.89 4.11 1.91
N PRO A 31 -30.32 4.56 0.71
CA PRO A 31 -31.71 4.46 0.28
C PRO A 31 -32.24 3.03 0.32
N ARG A 32 -31.45 2.04 -0.11
CA ARG A 32 -31.83 0.61 -0.04
C ARG A 32 -32.00 0.12 1.40
N ILE A 33 -31.13 0.51 2.33
CA ILE A 33 -31.26 0.16 3.75
C ILE A 33 -32.46 0.86 4.38
N ALA A 34 -32.73 2.11 4.03
CA ALA A 34 -33.90 2.84 4.52
C ALA A 34 -35.21 2.18 4.04
N ALA A 35 -35.27 1.80 2.76
CA ALA A 35 -36.41 1.07 2.20
C ALA A 35 -36.62 -0.30 2.86
N LEU A 36 -35.52 -1.03 3.14
CA LEU A 36 -35.58 -2.30 3.86
C LEU A 36 -36.05 -2.12 5.31
N SER A 37 -35.57 -1.10 6.01
CA SER A 37 -36.00 -0.78 7.38
C SER A 37 -37.51 -0.51 7.47
N ALA A 38 -38.09 0.08 6.43
CA ALA A 38 -39.53 0.29 6.32
C ALA A 38 -40.33 -0.98 5.94
N ALA A 39 -39.67 -2.01 5.41
CA ALA A 39 -40.28 -3.25 4.94
C ALA A 39 -39.38 -4.49 5.22
N PRO A 40 -39.15 -4.84 6.49
CA PRO A 40 -38.17 -5.88 6.88
C PRO A 40 -38.50 -7.26 6.31
N GLY A 41 -39.76 -7.54 5.97
CA GLY A 41 -40.18 -8.76 5.28
C GLY A 41 -39.55 -8.97 3.89
N LYS A 42 -38.88 -7.95 3.33
CA LYS A 42 -38.15 -8.02 2.05
C LYS A 42 -36.68 -8.41 2.20
N ALA A 43 -36.21 -8.79 3.39
CA ALA A 43 -34.81 -9.14 3.64
C ALA A 43 -34.27 -10.24 2.69
N ALA A 44 -35.07 -11.26 2.39
CA ALA A 44 -34.65 -12.33 1.48
C ALA A 44 -34.44 -11.84 0.03
N ASP A 45 -35.28 -10.93 -0.45
CA ASP A 45 -35.12 -10.34 -1.78
C ASP A 45 -33.96 -9.33 -1.82
N PHE A 46 -33.76 -8.55 -0.75
CA PHE A 46 -32.60 -7.69 -0.60
C PHE A 46 -31.29 -8.49 -0.74
N TRP A 47 -31.22 -9.62 -0.04
CA TRP A 47 -30.06 -10.49 -0.08
C TRP A 47 -29.80 -11.11 -1.45
N ARG A 48 -30.86 -11.57 -2.15
CA ARG A 48 -30.72 -12.10 -3.51
C ARG A 48 -30.12 -11.07 -4.46
N THR A 49 -30.53 -9.81 -4.34
CA THR A 49 -29.98 -8.70 -5.11
C THR A 49 -28.52 -8.42 -4.73
N ALA A 50 -28.21 -8.28 -3.43
CA ALA A 50 -26.86 -8.00 -2.96
C ALA A 50 -25.86 -9.11 -3.32
N GLU A 51 -26.27 -10.38 -3.27
CA GLU A 51 -25.44 -11.52 -3.71
C GLU A 51 -25.15 -11.49 -5.22
N THR A 52 -26.09 -10.97 -6.01
CA THR A 52 -25.94 -10.89 -7.47
C THR A 52 -25.07 -9.69 -7.88
N GLU A 53 -25.25 -8.55 -7.22
CA GLU A 53 -24.49 -7.32 -7.48
C GLU A 53 -23.09 -7.34 -6.84
N GLY A 54 -22.91 -8.11 -5.78
CA GLY A 54 -21.72 -8.11 -4.94
C GLY A 54 -21.72 -7.00 -3.88
N THR A 55 -20.72 -7.03 -3.01
CA THR A 55 -20.54 -6.05 -1.92
C THR A 55 -19.16 -5.37 -1.95
N PRO A 56 -19.04 -4.14 -1.40
CA PRO A 56 -20.11 -3.32 -0.82
C PRO A 56 -21.09 -2.79 -1.88
N LEU A 57 -22.32 -2.45 -1.48
CA LEU A 57 -23.27 -1.79 -2.38
C LEU A 57 -22.81 -0.37 -2.66
N ILE A 58 -22.97 0.08 -3.90
CA ILE A 58 -22.62 1.43 -4.33
C ILE A 58 -23.89 2.08 -4.88
N GLU A 59 -24.32 3.16 -4.23
CA GLU A 59 -25.51 3.93 -4.60
C GLU A 59 -25.12 5.38 -4.93
N PRO A 60 -25.80 6.06 -5.86
CA PRO A 60 -25.57 7.49 -6.09
C PRO A 60 -25.79 8.31 -4.83
N ALA A 61 -24.99 9.36 -4.65
CA ALA A 61 -25.26 10.37 -3.64
C ALA A 61 -26.22 11.44 -4.19
N ASP A 62 -27.32 11.71 -3.50
CA ASP A 62 -28.32 12.68 -3.94
C ASP A 62 -27.68 14.07 -4.17
N GLY A 63 -27.85 14.60 -5.39
CA GLY A 63 -27.41 15.95 -5.76
C GLY A 63 -25.90 16.14 -5.92
N ASP A 64 -25.09 15.07 -5.86
CA ASP A 64 -23.62 15.16 -5.97
C ASP A 64 -23.07 13.99 -6.80
N PRO A 65 -22.79 14.20 -8.10
CA PRO A 65 -22.32 13.15 -8.99
C PRO A 65 -20.89 12.69 -8.69
N ASP A 66 -20.11 13.49 -7.95
CA ASP A 66 -18.72 13.16 -7.60
C ASP A 66 -18.65 12.27 -6.35
N HIS A 67 -19.80 11.93 -5.75
CA HIS A 67 -19.90 11.08 -4.57
C HIS A 67 -20.87 9.92 -4.75
N ALA A 68 -20.59 8.85 -4.00
CA ALA A 68 -21.46 7.70 -3.84
C ALA A 68 -21.68 7.41 -2.36
N ILE A 69 -22.77 6.70 -2.07
CA ILE A 69 -23.00 6.03 -0.81
C ILE A 69 -22.47 4.61 -0.94
N VAL A 70 -21.51 4.26 -0.08
CA VAL A 70 -20.91 2.93 -0.02
C VAL A 70 -21.45 2.20 1.19
N THR A 71 -22.15 1.09 0.98
CA THR A 71 -22.77 0.31 2.05
C THR A 71 -22.14 -1.07 2.16
N PHE A 72 -21.38 -1.25 3.22
CA PHE A 72 -20.82 -2.53 3.62
C PHE A 72 -21.90 -3.35 4.31
N LEU A 73 -21.90 -4.66 4.08
CA LEU A 73 -22.93 -5.56 4.56
C LEU A 73 -22.33 -6.77 5.28
N TRP A 74 -23.08 -7.31 6.25
CA TRP A 74 -22.82 -8.63 6.80
C TRP A 74 -24.14 -9.36 7.06
N ARG A 75 -24.19 -10.64 6.65
CA ARG A 75 -25.31 -11.53 6.98
C ARG A 75 -25.08 -12.16 8.34
N GLY A 76 -25.77 -11.64 9.34
CA GLY A 76 -25.70 -12.09 10.72
C GLY A 76 -26.39 -13.43 10.95
N THR A 77 -26.16 -13.99 12.13
CA THR A 77 -26.94 -15.09 12.69
C THR A 77 -27.55 -14.65 14.02
N LYS A 78 -28.39 -15.50 14.64
CA LYS A 78 -28.88 -15.25 16.01
C LYS A 78 -27.76 -15.12 17.04
N ALA A 79 -26.56 -15.64 16.74
CA ALA A 79 -25.41 -15.56 17.62
C ALA A 79 -24.52 -14.34 17.36
N THR A 80 -24.74 -13.60 16.26
CA THR A 80 -23.96 -12.40 15.93
C THR A 80 -24.28 -11.29 16.92
N ARG A 81 -23.25 -10.83 17.65
CA ARG A 81 -23.34 -9.81 18.70
C ARG A 81 -22.91 -8.43 18.21
N ALA A 82 -21.87 -8.37 17.39
CA ALA A 82 -21.35 -7.14 16.83
C ALA A 82 -20.61 -7.43 15.52
N VAL A 83 -20.62 -6.44 14.64
CA VAL A 83 -19.81 -6.44 13.42
C VAL A 83 -19.11 -5.09 13.31
N LEU A 84 -17.82 -5.12 13.02
CA LEU A 84 -16.99 -3.96 12.74
C LEU A 84 -16.59 -4.00 11.27
N VAL A 85 -16.53 -2.85 10.61
CA VAL A 85 -15.94 -2.74 9.28
C VAL A 85 -14.70 -1.86 9.32
N LEU A 86 -13.61 -2.34 8.74
CA LEU A 86 -12.33 -1.67 8.73
C LEU A 86 -11.84 -1.47 7.29
N PRO A 87 -12.32 -0.45 6.57
CA PRO A 87 -11.67 0.00 5.36
C PRO A 87 -10.32 0.65 5.71
N ASN A 88 -9.35 0.48 4.82
CA ASN A 88 -7.99 0.97 5.03
C ASN A 88 -7.98 2.49 5.33
N GLU A 89 -7.35 2.88 6.45
CA GLU A 89 -7.25 4.26 6.95
C GLU A 89 -8.60 5.00 7.16
N LEU A 90 -9.71 4.27 7.35
CA LEU A 90 -11.03 4.84 7.70
C LEU A 90 -11.53 4.38 9.07
N ALA A 91 -10.61 4.15 10.01
CA ALA A 91 -10.95 3.83 11.40
C ALA A 91 -10.01 4.57 12.35
N ASP A 92 -10.54 5.15 13.43
CA ASP A 92 -9.70 5.68 14.51
C ASP A 92 -9.20 4.51 15.36
N PRO A 93 -7.88 4.26 15.44
CA PRO A 93 -7.35 3.18 16.27
C PRO A 93 -7.60 3.38 17.76
N HIS A 94 -7.98 4.57 18.22
CA HIS A 94 -8.32 4.85 19.63
C HIS A 94 -9.81 4.70 19.92
N ASP A 95 -10.66 4.84 18.91
CA ASP A 95 -12.11 4.73 19.02
C ASP A 95 -12.73 4.09 17.78
N LEU A 96 -12.89 2.77 17.85
CA LEU A 96 -13.48 1.97 16.79
C LEU A 96 -15.02 2.02 16.77
N SER A 97 -15.67 2.75 17.68
CA SER A 97 -17.13 2.76 17.77
C SER A 97 -17.80 3.32 16.50
N GLY A 98 -17.16 4.28 15.82
CA GLY A 98 -17.62 4.82 14.54
C GLY A 98 -17.66 3.82 13.38
N ASN A 99 -17.03 2.67 13.54
CA ASN A 99 -16.92 1.60 12.55
C ASN A 99 -17.82 0.39 12.85
N LEU A 100 -18.59 0.44 13.93
CA LEU A 100 -19.58 -0.59 14.25
C LEU A 100 -20.73 -0.54 13.25
N MET A 101 -21.12 -1.71 12.75
CA MET A 101 -22.28 -1.84 11.88
C MET A 101 -23.57 -1.79 12.70
N ASP A 102 -24.58 -1.16 12.11
CA ASP A 102 -25.95 -1.15 12.62
C ASP A 102 -26.69 -2.38 12.10
N ARG A 103 -27.60 -2.95 12.90
CA ARG A 103 -28.47 -4.04 12.47
C ARG A 103 -29.83 -3.48 12.07
N VAL A 104 -30.30 -3.82 10.87
CA VAL A 104 -31.69 -3.51 10.48
C VAL A 104 -32.64 -4.34 11.36
N PRO A 105 -33.57 -3.69 12.10
CA PRO A 105 -34.49 -4.38 13.00
C PRO A 105 -35.23 -5.54 12.34
N ASP A 106 -35.43 -6.63 13.09
CA ASP A 106 -36.14 -7.84 12.63
C ASP A 106 -35.55 -8.57 11.41
N THR A 107 -34.32 -8.25 11.01
CA THR A 107 -33.60 -8.94 9.92
C THR A 107 -32.25 -9.48 10.39
N ASP A 108 -31.54 -10.20 9.53
CA ASP A 108 -30.15 -10.62 9.73
C ASP A 108 -29.14 -9.66 9.07
N ILE A 109 -29.57 -8.48 8.62
CA ILE A 109 -28.76 -7.55 7.84
C ILE A 109 -28.06 -6.55 8.76
N TRP A 110 -26.74 -6.63 8.79
CA TRP A 110 -25.86 -5.62 9.39
C TRP A 110 -25.29 -4.73 8.30
N HIS A 111 -25.23 -3.42 8.55
CA HIS A 111 -24.80 -2.46 7.56
C HIS A 111 -23.96 -1.31 8.15
N TRP A 112 -23.07 -0.77 7.32
CA TRP A 112 -22.32 0.44 7.62
C TRP A 112 -22.16 1.21 6.32
N SER A 113 -22.71 2.42 6.30
CA SER A 113 -22.80 3.26 5.10
C SER A 113 -22.00 4.55 5.28
N ILE A 114 -21.24 4.90 4.25
CA ILE A 114 -20.46 6.14 4.19
C ILE A 114 -20.71 6.88 2.90
N ARG A 115 -20.51 8.19 2.94
CA ARG A 115 -20.38 9.00 1.72
C ARG A 115 -18.91 9.02 1.31
N MET A 116 -18.63 8.80 0.03
CA MET A 116 -17.27 8.78 -0.48
C MET A 116 -17.20 9.28 -1.93
N ARG A 117 -16.14 10.00 -2.29
CA ARG A 117 -15.93 10.44 -3.67
C ARG A 117 -15.77 9.24 -4.61
N THR A 118 -16.28 9.33 -5.83
CA THR A 118 -16.34 8.21 -6.80
C THR A 118 -14.98 7.74 -7.31
N ASP A 119 -13.89 8.47 -7.01
CA ASP A 119 -12.51 8.10 -7.30
C ASP A 119 -11.83 7.28 -6.19
N TRP A 120 -12.58 6.82 -5.17
CA TRP A 120 -12.03 6.08 -4.04
C TRP A 120 -11.80 4.59 -4.32
N ARG A 121 -10.70 4.07 -3.79
CA ARG A 121 -10.39 2.64 -3.79
C ARG A 121 -9.67 2.23 -2.51
N ALA A 122 -10.06 1.11 -1.93
CA ALA A 122 -9.43 0.58 -0.74
C ALA A 122 -9.65 -0.93 -0.59
N THR A 123 -8.75 -1.57 0.15
CA THR A 123 -9.02 -2.85 0.80
C THR A 123 -9.79 -2.63 2.10
N TYR A 124 -10.54 -3.64 2.51
CA TYR A 124 -11.20 -3.66 3.81
C TYR A 124 -11.32 -5.08 4.37
N THR A 125 -11.57 -5.16 5.67
CA THR A 125 -11.95 -6.39 6.36
C THR A 125 -13.19 -6.14 7.20
N LEU A 126 -14.00 -7.17 7.38
CA LEU A 126 -15.01 -7.20 8.43
C LEU A 126 -14.40 -7.84 9.67
N CYS A 127 -14.92 -7.53 10.85
CA CYS A 127 -14.59 -8.24 12.07
C CYS A 127 -15.86 -8.59 12.83
N VAL A 128 -16.03 -9.87 13.16
CA VAL A 128 -17.32 -10.42 13.57
C VAL A 128 -17.21 -11.14 14.90
N ASP A 129 -18.06 -10.77 15.86
CA ASP A 129 -18.37 -11.57 17.05
C ASP A 129 -19.63 -12.40 16.78
N ASP A 130 -19.42 -13.68 16.49
CA ASP A 130 -20.45 -14.70 16.28
C ASP A 130 -20.79 -15.48 17.56
N GLY A 131 -20.27 -15.05 18.72
CA GLY A 131 -20.48 -15.68 20.01
C GLY A 131 -19.78 -17.05 20.19
N GLN A 132 -19.00 -17.52 19.21
CA GLN A 132 -18.37 -18.85 19.23
C GLN A 132 -16.94 -18.84 19.81
N ARG A 133 -16.30 -17.67 19.94
CA ARG A 133 -14.85 -17.59 20.23
C ARG A 133 -14.54 -17.42 21.73
N GLN A 134 -13.56 -18.20 22.20
CA GLN A 134 -13.02 -18.10 23.57
C GLN A 134 -12.33 -16.74 23.79
N GLY A 135 -12.50 -16.17 24.98
CA GLY A 135 -11.91 -14.86 25.33
C GLY A 135 -12.77 -13.65 24.97
N ALA A 136 -14.03 -13.85 24.58
CA ALA A 136 -14.99 -12.76 24.37
C ALA A 136 -15.06 -11.86 25.61
N ARG A 137 -14.63 -10.61 25.45
CA ARG A 137 -14.83 -9.56 26.46
C ARG A 137 -16.32 -9.23 26.51
N GLN A 138 -16.87 -8.93 27.69
CA GLN A 138 -18.28 -8.58 27.83
C GLN A 138 -18.49 -7.06 27.72
N GLY A 139 -19.54 -6.67 27.01
CA GLY A 139 -20.04 -5.29 26.95
C GLY A 139 -19.34 -4.38 25.92
N PRO A 140 -20.05 -3.37 25.38
CA PRO A 140 -19.52 -2.42 24.40
C PRO A 140 -18.53 -1.46 25.07
N SER A 141 -17.28 -1.90 25.19
CA SER A 141 -16.16 -1.12 25.74
C SER A 141 -15.09 -0.93 24.67
N PRO A 142 -14.22 0.10 24.79
CA PRO A 142 -13.06 0.24 23.91
C PRO A 142 -12.21 -1.04 23.84
N ASP A 143 -12.06 -1.70 24.99
CA ASP A 143 -11.39 -2.99 25.11
C ASP A 143 -12.07 -4.11 24.33
N TYR A 144 -13.40 -4.14 24.30
CA TYR A 144 -14.18 -5.08 23.49
C TYR A 144 -14.00 -4.78 21.99
N HIS A 145 -14.07 -3.51 21.58
CA HIS A 145 -13.89 -3.15 20.17
C HIS A 145 -12.46 -3.47 19.68
N GLN A 146 -11.45 -3.26 20.53
CA GLN A 146 -10.07 -3.61 20.22
C GLN A 146 -9.88 -5.12 20.08
N TRP A 147 -10.58 -5.93 20.89
CA TRP A 147 -10.61 -7.37 20.69
C TRP A 147 -11.36 -7.74 19.40
N LEU A 148 -12.53 -7.14 19.17
CA LEU A 148 -13.35 -7.38 17.98
C LEU A 148 -12.56 -7.10 16.70
N SER A 149 -11.75 -6.03 16.66
CA SER A 149 -10.95 -5.69 15.49
C SER A 149 -9.97 -6.77 15.06
N THR A 150 -9.60 -7.69 15.95
CA THR A 150 -8.74 -8.85 15.64
C THR A 150 -9.49 -10.05 15.07
N GLN A 151 -10.83 -10.04 15.10
CA GLN A 151 -11.69 -11.14 14.67
C GLN A 151 -12.02 -11.06 13.18
N HIS A 152 -10.99 -10.91 12.34
CA HIS A 152 -11.11 -10.70 10.90
C HIS A 152 -11.98 -11.76 10.21
N ARG A 153 -12.79 -11.29 9.26
CA ARG A 153 -13.52 -12.07 8.25
C ARG A 153 -13.44 -11.32 6.92
N ARG A 154 -13.21 -12.06 5.84
CA ARG A 154 -13.46 -11.58 4.50
C ARG A 154 -14.96 -11.33 4.31
N ASP A 155 -15.31 -10.34 3.51
CA ASP A 155 -16.68 -10.16 3.04
C ASP A 155 -17.04 -11.31 2.09
N PRO A 156 -18.00 -12.17 2.46
CA PRO A 156 -18.34 -13.37 1.69
C PRO A 156 -19.03 -13.04 0.36
N PHE A 157 -19.55 -11.83 0.19
CA PHE A 157 -20.26 -11.40 -1.02
C PHE A 157 -19.42 -10.47 -1.89
N ASN A 158 -18.18 -10.18 -1.48
CA ASN A 158 -17.25 -9.43 -2.31
C ASN A 158 -16.51 -10.39 -3.25
N PRO A 159 -16.67 -10.27 -4.58
CA PRO A 159 -16.03 -11.17 -5.53
C PRO A 159 -14.51 -11.01 -5.55
N ALA A 160 -13.99 -9.82 -5.21
CA ALA A 160 -12.57 -9.52 -5.22
C ALA A 160 -11.88 -9.99 -3.93
N ALA A 161 -10.67 -10.49 -4.09
CA ALA A 161 -9.77 -10.85 -2.99
C ALA A 161 -8.43 -10.14 -3.21
N PHE A 162 -7.87 -9.60 -2.13
CA PHE A 162 -6.56 -8.97 -2.17
C PHE A 162 -5.63 -9.63 -1.14
N PRO A 163 -4.44 -10.14 -1.53
CA PRO A 163 -3.57 -10.86 -0.62
C PRO A 163 -3.00 -9.95 0.46
N ARG A 164 -2.65 -10.55 1.61
CA ARG A 164 -1.96 -9.86 2.70
C ARG A 164 -0.47 -10.17 2.65
N ARG A 165 0.32 -9.16 3.02
CA ARG A 165 1.74 -9.35 3.28
C ARG A 165 1.93 -10.28 4.49
N TRP A 166 2.69 -11.36 4.30
CA TRP A 166 2.94 -12.42 5.29
C TRP A 166 1.75 -13.35 5.59
N GLY A 167 0.79 -13.42 4.66
CA GLY A 167 -0.29 -14.41 4.70
C GLY A 167 -1.47 -14.01 5.61
N GLY A 168 -2.35 -14.99 5.85
CA GLY A 168 -3.65 -14.78 6.47
C GLY A 168 -4.79 -14.73 5.46
N GLU A 169 -6.01 -14.53 5.95
CA GLU A 169 -7.19 -14.43 5.09
C GLU A 169 -7.10 -13.19 4.18
N PRO A 170 -7.33 -13.32 2.85
CA PRO A 170 -7.34 -12.19 1.93
C PRO A 170 -8.32 -11.10 2.37
N LEU A 171 -7.95 -9.86 2.02
CA LEU A 171 -8.79 -8.69 2.19
C LEU A 171 -9.88 -8.64 1.11
N SER A 172 -10.96 -7.93 1.42
CA SER A 172 -12.00 -7.56 0.44
C SER A 172 -11.63 -6.22 -0.20
N VAL A 173 -12.23 -5.89 -1.34
CA VAL A 173 -11.88 -4.68 -2.12
C VAL A 173 -13.11 -3.85 -2.41
N VAL A 174 -13.02 -2.54 -2.17
CA VAL A 174 -13.96 -1.57 -2.70
C VAL A 174 -13.24 -0.71 -3.73
N ALA A 175 -13.83 -0.58 -4.92
CA ALA A 175 -13.38 0.30 -5.98
C ALA A 175 -14.60 1.02 -6.55
N LEU A 176 -14.61 2.35 -6.44
CA LEU A 176 -15.69 3.17 -6.98
C LEU A 176 -15.47 3.45 -8.48
N PRO A 177 -16.52 3.83 -9.22
CA PRO A 177 -16.50 3.82 -10.69
C PRO A 177 -15.40 4.66 -11.34
N ASP A 178 -15.01 5.77 -10.71
CA ASP A 178 -14.01 6.70 -11.24
C ASP A 178 -12.63 6.50 -10.58
N ALA A 179 -12.45 5.43 -9.80
CA ALA A 179 -11.19 5.15 -9.14
C ALA A 179 -10.06 4.98 -10.17
N PRO A 180 -8.95 5.71 -10.02
CA PRO A 180 -7.87 5.65 -10.99
C PRO A 180 -7.19 4.28 -10.96
N GLY A 181 -6.70 3.84 -12.12
CA GLY A 181 -5.93 2.60 -12.25
C GLY A 181 -6.23 1.87 -13.54
N HIS A 182 -5.43 0.85 -13.82
CA HIS A 182 -5.61 -0.06 -14.95
C HIS A 182 -5.54 -1.49 -14.42
N PRO A 183 -6.63 -2.04 -13.87
CA PRO A 183 -6.61 -3.39 -13.29
C PRO A 183 -6.11 -4.46 -14.26
N SER A 184 -6.43 -4.32 -15.56
CA SER A 184 -5.95 -5.17 -16.64
C SER A 184 -4.42 -5.21 -16.76
N ASP A 185 -3.71 -4.13 -16.41
CA ASP A 185 -2.24 -4.11 -16.46
C ASP A 185 -1.63 -5.21 -15.56
N TRP A 186 -2.36 -5.71 -14.56
CA TRP A 186 -1.89 -6.74 -13.64
C TRP A 186 -2.37 -8.15 -13.97
N GLU A 187 -3.29 -8.28 -14.92
CA GLU A 187 -3.86 -9.56 -15.32
C GLU A 187 -2.97 -10.21 -16.39
N PRO A 188 -2.87 -11.55 -16.40
CA PRO A 188 -2.22 -12.25 -17.51
C PRO A 188 -2.86 -11.90 -18.86
N HIS A 189 -2.07 -11.43 -19.81
CA HIS A 189 -2.50 -11.27 -21.20
C HIS A 189 -1.99 -12.42 -22.07
N ASP A 190 -2.87 -12.92 -22.95
CA ASP A 190 -2.50 -13.96 -23.91
C ASP A 190 -1.70 -13.37 -25.08
N GLY A 191 -0.76 -14.14 -25.61
CA GLY A 191 -0.04 -13.81 -26.85
C GLY A 191 1.06 -12.75 -26.72
N ILE A 192 1.37 -12.27 -25.51
CA ILE A 192 2.50 -11.37 -25.27
C ILE A 192 3.77 -12.15 -24.85
N PRO A 193 4.98 -11.65 -25.17
CA PRO A 193 6.22 -12.19 -24.61
C PRO A 193 6.21 -12.12 -23.08
N ARG A 194 6.64 -13.21 -22.42
CA ARG A 194 6.69 -13.34 -20.97
C ARG A 194 8.11 -13.35 -20.45
N GLY A 195 8.40 -12.51 -19.46
CA GLY A 195 9.64 -12.55 -18.72
C GLY A 195 9.73 -13.76 -17.79
N GLU A 196 10.88 -13.91 -17.17
CA GLU A 196 11.13 -14.96 -16.18
C GLU A 196 11.28 -14.35 -14.78
N VAL A 197 10.73 -15.03 -13.77
CA VAL A 197 11.00 -14.76 -12.37
C VAL A 197 11.82 -15.91 -11.79
N SER A 198 13.06 -15.62 -11.39
CA SER A 198 13.92 -16.56 -10.67
C SER A 198 14.06 -16.16 -9.19
N VAL A 199 14.19 -17.15 -8.30
CA VAL A 199 14.31 -16.92 -6.86
C VAL A 199 15.70 -17.32 -6.40
N HIS A 200 16.38 -16.41 -5.71
CA HIS A 200 17.75 -16.62 -5.23
C HIS A 200 17.84 -16.38 -3.74
N THR A 201 18.62 -17.19 -3.03
CA THR A 201 18.94 -16.95 -1.63
C THR A 201 20.34 -16.36 -1.53
N MET A 202 20.45 -15.17 -0.95
CA MET A 202 21.72 -14.46 -0.77
C MET A 202 22.06 -14.35 0.71
N ARG A 203 23.32 -14.63 1.06
CA ARG A 203 23.88 -14.27 2.37
C ARG A 203 24.36 -12.83 2.33
N SER A 204 23.87 -11.99 3.25
CA SER A 204 24.38 -10.64 3.42
C SER A 204 25.39 -10.57 4.56
N ALA A 205 26.56 -9.98 4.29
CA ALA A 205 27.56 -9.72 5.33
C ALA A 205 27.20 -8.45 6.12
N ASN A 206 26.67 -7.43 5.44
CA ASN A 206 26.20 -6.19 6.08
C ASN A 206 25.01 -6.42 7.02
N LEU A 207 24.05 -7.24 6.61
CA LEU A 207 22.83 -7.52 7.39
C LEU A 207 22.96 -8.74 8.31
N ARG A 208 23.98 -9.59 8.08
CA ARG A 208 24.22 -10.83 8.83
C ARG A 208 23.04 -11.81 8.81
N ASN A 209 22.26 -11.77 7.74
CA ASN A 209 21.15 -12.70 7.50
C ASN A 209 21.22 -13.31 6.09
N TRP A 210 20.37 -14.32 5.87
CA TRP A 210 20.06 -14.82 4.54
C TRP A 210 18.75 -14.22 4.07
N ARG A 211 18.67 -13.86 2.80
CA ARG A 211 17.50 -13.19 2.23
C ARG A 211 17.17 -13.77 0.87
N ARG A 212 15.88 -13.97 0.63
CA ARG A 212 15.37 -14.28 -0.71
C ARG A 212 15.35 -13.03 -1.56
N VAL A 213 15.69 -13.16 -2.83
CA VAL A 213 15.58 -12.11 -3.83
C VAL A 213 14.88 -12.71 -5.03
N TRP A 214 13.71 -12.17 -5.36
CA TRP A 214 13.08 -12.44 -6.65
C TRP A 214 13.74 -11.55 -7.70
N VAL A 215 14.12 -12.14 -8.82
CA VAL A 215 14.70 -11.44 -9.96
C VAL A 215 13.81 -11.66 -11.16
N TYR A 216 13.24 -10.57 -11.67
CA TYR A 216 12.53 -10.56 -12.94
C TYR A 216 13.49 -10.13 -14.05
N THR A 217 13.50 -10.89 -15.15
CA THR A 217 14.13 -10.51 -16.42
C THR A 217 13.11 -10.52 -17.54
N PRO A 218 13.19 -9.56 -18.49
CA PRO A 218 12.23 -9.49 -19.59
C PRO A 218 12.45 -10.65 -20.57
N ALA A 219 11.45 -10.94 -21.40
CA ALA A 219 11.59 -11.94 -22.46
C ALA A 219 12.79 -11.62 -23.38
N GLY A 220 13.64 -12.61 -23.65
CA GLY A 220 14.81 -12.47 -24.52
C GLY A 220 15.93 -11.59 -23.95
N TYR A 221 16.04 -11.48 -22.62
CA TYR A 221 17.04 -10.63 -21.97
C TYR A 221 18.49 -10.99 -22.31
N GLU A 222 18.75 -12.22 -22.74
CA GLU A 222 20.07 -12.73 -23.10
C GLU A 222 20.68 -12.03 -24.31
N ASP A 223 19.82 -11.54 -25.22
CA ASP A 223 20.22 -10.75 -26.40
C ASP A 223 20.25 -9.23 -26.12
N LEU A 224 19.92 -8.83 -24.89
CA LEU A 224 19.88 -7.44 -24.46
C LEU A 224 21.15 -7.05 -23.68
N ALA A 225 21.46 -5.77 -23.69
CA ALA A 225 22.54 -5.18 -22.91
C ALA A 225 22.05 -3.97 -22.12
N ASP A 226 22.72 -3.68 -21.01
CA ASP A 226 22.55 -2.43 -20.26
C ASP A 226 21.08 -2.16 -19.85
N LEU A 227 20.39 -3.17 -19.31
CA LEU A 227 18.99 -3.10 -18.90
C LEU A 227 18.80 -2.07 -17.77
N PRO A 228 17.74 -1.22 -17.82
CA PRO A 228 17.31 -0.44 -16.66
C PRO A 228 17.05 -1.38 -15.47
N VAL A 229 17.31 -0.85 -14.27
CA VAL A 229 17.18 -1.63 -13.03
C VAL A 229 16.11 -1.04 -12.15
N LEU A 230 15.13 -1.86 -11.77
CA LEU A 230 14.20 -1.59 -10.69
C LEU A 230 14.65 -2.37 -9.45
N VAL A 231 14.95 -1.68 -8.35
CA VAL A 231 15.04 -2.31 -7.02
C VAL A 231 13.74 -2.01 -6.30
N LEU A 232 12.90 -3.02 -6.08
CA LEU A 232 11.59 -2.87 -5.45
C LEU A 232 11.59 -3.54 -4.08
N LEU A 233 11.52 -2.71 -3.03
CA LEU A 233 11.50 -3.18 -1.64
C LEU A 233 10.16 -3.86 -1.32
N ASP A 234 10.12 -4.60 -0.20
CA ASP A 234 8.98 -5.44 0.18
C ASP A 234 8.72 -6.55 -0.87
N GLY A 235 9.81 -7.16 -1.35
CA GLY A 235 9.80 -8.06 -2.50
C GLY A 235 8.84 -9.23 -2.34
N GLU A 236 8.66 -9.75 -1.13
CA GLU A 236 7.76 -10.87 -0.84
C GLU A 236 6.28 -10.55 -1.08
N MET A 237 5.90 -9.27 -1.04
CA MET A 237 4.55 -8.82 -1.38
C MET A 237 4.41 -8.61 -2.88
N TRP A 238 5.38 -7.95 -3.51
CA TRP A 238 5.33 -7.68 -4.95
C TRP A 238 5.47 -8.95 -5.79
N GLN A 239 6.21 -9.95 -5.29
CA GLN A 239 6.36 -11.27 -5.87
C GLN A 239 6.54 -12.33 -4.75
N PRO A 240 5.72 -13.40 -4.70
CA PRO A 240 4.73 -13.79 -5.69
C PRO A 240 3.32 -13.20 -5.47
N GLU A 241 3.03 -12.60 -4.31
CA GLU A 241 1.64 -12.33 -3.90
C GLU A 241 0.87 -11.42 -4.87
N LEU A 242 1.49 -10.33 -5.35
CA LEU A 242 0.87 -9.40 -6.31
C LEU A 242 1.18 -9.70 -7.77
N GLY A 243 2.10 -10.61 -8.07
CA GLY A 243 2.45 -11.00 -9.43
C GLY A 243 2.98 -9.84 -10.29
N ILE A 244 3.91 -9.05 -9.77
CA ILE A 244 4.51 -7.89 -10.47
C ILE A 244 5.05 -8.21 -11.87
N SER A 245 5.44 -9.46 -12.13
CA SER A 245 5.87 -9.89 -13.47
C SER A 245 4.80 -9.66 -14.54
N ASN A 246 3.52 -9.86 -14.22
CA ASN A 246 2.44 -9.59 -15.17
C ASN A 246 2.39 -8.11 -15.54
N LEU A 247 2.52 -7.22 -14.54
CA LEU A 247 2.60 -5.79 -14.78
C LEU A 247 3.74 -5.44 -15.73
N LEU A 248 4.95 -5.91 -15.40
CA LEU A 248 6.13 -5.56 -16.17
C LEU A 248 6.03 -6.08 -17.61
N ASP A 249 5.59 -7.33 -17.80
CA ASP A 249 5.37 -7.90 -19.13
C ASP A 249 4.36 -7.09 -19.94
N ASN A 250 3.21 -6.76 -19.35
CA ASN A 250 2.14 -6.02 -20.03
C ASN A 250 2.63 -4.61 -20.43
N LEU A 251 3.27 -3.88 -19.50
CA LEU A 251 3.80 -2.55 -19.79
C LEU A 251 4.92 -2.57 -20.84
N ILE A 252 5.74 -3.61 -20.88
CA ILE A 252 6.78 -3.80 -21.90
C ILE A 252 6.15 -4.13 -23.26
N ALA A 253 5.18 -5.04 -23.29
CA ALA A 253 4.47 -5.44 -24.51
C ALA A 253 3.73 -4.26 -25.15
N ASP A 254 3.12 -3.40 -24.32
CA ASP A 254 2.45 -2.16 -24.74
C ASP A 254 3.42 -1.05 -25.15
N GLY A 255 4.74 -1.25 -24.99
CA GLY A 255 5.77 -0.25 -25.26
C GLY A 255 5.78 0.94 -24.28
N ARG A 256 5.01 0.87 -23.19
CA ARG A 256 4.96 1.87 -22.11
C ARG A 256 6.22 1.85 -21.26
N LEU A 257 6.90 0.71 -21.18
CA LEU A 257 8.22 0.56 -20.58
C LEU A 257 9.22 -0.04 -21.58
N PRO A 258 10.51 0.35 -21.53
CA PRO A 258 11.56 -0.46 -22.13
C PRO A 258 11.72 -1.78 -21.35
N PRO A 259 12.26 -2.84 -21.98
CA PRO A 259 12.69 -4.03 -21.24
C PRO A 259 13.60 -3.65 -20.08
N LEU A 260 13.30 -4.14 -18.87
CA LEU A 260 14.02 -3.83 -17.64
C LEU A 260 14.16 -5.06 -16.75
N ALA A 261 15.18 -5.08 -15.90
CA ALA A 261 15.33 -6.10 -14.86
C ALA A 261 14.86 -5.56 -13.51
N ALA A 262 14.13 -6.38 -12.74
CA ALA A 262 13.70 -6.02 -11.39
C ALA A 262 14.34 -6.94 -10.34
N LEU A 263 14.85 -6.34 -9.26
CA LEU A 263 15.43 -6.99 -8.10
C LEU A 263 14.53 -6.71 -6.89
N LEU A 264 13.98 -7.76 -6.30
CA LEU A 264 12.98 -7.66 -5.25
C LEU A 264 13.49 -8.38 -3.99
N PRO A 265 14.23 -7.69 -3.10
CA PRO A 265 14.69 -8.29 -1.85
C PRO A 265 13.52 -8.48 -0.86
N ASP A 266 13.44 -9.68 -0.29
CA ASP A 266 12.51 -10.06 0.79
C ASP A 266 12.75 -9.18 2.02
N SER A 267 11.71 -8.69 2.70
CA SER A 267 11.88 -7.95 3.98
C SER A 267 11.84 -8.85 5.21
N LEU A 268 11.71 -10.16 5.02
CA LEU A 268 11.63 -11.19 6.06
C LEU A 268 10.35 -11.04 6.90
N ASP A 269 10.43 -10.34 8.02
CA ASP A 269 9.33 -10.15 8.96
C ASP A 269 9.23 -8.69 9.41
N SER A 270 8.23 -8.38 10.23
CA SER A 270 7.94 -7.03 10.70
C SER A 270 9.13 -6.41 11.46
N ASP A 271 9.77 -7.16 12.36
CA ASP A 271 10.81 -6.62 13.23
C ASP A 271 12.08 -6.32 12.43
N VAL A 272 12.48 -7.24 11.55
CA VAL A 272 13.59 -7.03 10.62
C VAL A 272 13.30 -5.84 9.70
N ARG A 273 12.09 -5.75 9.16
CA ARG A 273 11.71 -4.64 8.29
C ARG A 273 11.83 -3.29 9.00
N TRP A 274 11.43 -3.19 10.27
CA TRP A 274 11.61 -1.96 11.06
C TRP A 274 13.09 -1.64 11.31
N ASP A 275 13.91 -2.63 11.65
CA ASP A 275 15.36 -2.46 11.86
C ASP A 275 16.08 -1.99 10.59
N GLU A 276 15.71 -2.56 9.44
CA GLU A 276 16.43 -2.35 8.19
C GLU A 276 15.90 -1.18 7.34
N LEU A 277 14.57 -0.95 7.31
CA LEU A 277 13.93 0.05 6.46
C LEU A 277 13.67 1.40 7.15
N THR A 278 14.37 1.70 8.24
CA THR A 278 14.40 3.02 8.89
C THR A 278 15.70 3.76 8.59
N CYS A 279 16.03 3.85 7.29
CA CYS A 279 17.26 4.48 6.78
C CYS A 279 18.56 3.82 7.24
N ASP A 280 18.52 2.53 7.65
CA ASP A 280 19.68 1.85 8.21
C ASP A 280 20.83 1.73 7.19
N SER A 281 22.03 2.07 7.67
CA SER A 281 23.21 2.12 6.80
C SER A 281 23.68 0.74 6.34
N ARG A 282 23.43 -0.33 7.12
CA ARG A 282 23.71 -1.73 6.76
C ARG A 282 22.82 -2.14 5.60
N PHE A 283 21.52 -1.80 5.63
CA PHE A 283 20.60 -2.11 4.53
C PHE A 283 20.98 -1.36 3.24
N THR A 284 21.27 -0.06 3.35
CA THR A 284 21.75 0.71 2.19
C THR A 284 23.05 0.12 1.61
N ASN A 285 23.97 -0.32 2.47
CA ASN A 285 25.21 -0.97 2.03
C ASN A 285 24.96 -2.36 1.42
N TYR A 286 23.99 -3.13 1.92
CA TYR A 286 23.55 -4.38 1.30
C TYR A 286 23.10 -4.12 -0.15
N LEU A 287 22.22 -3.13 -0.38
CA LEU A 287 21.76 -2.79 -1.73
C LEU A 287 22.94 -2.45 -2.67
N LEU A 288 23.83 -1.57 -2.21
CA LEU A 288 24.90 -0.99 -3.04
C LEU A 288 26.11 -1.91 -3.25
N ARG A 289 26.52 -2.64 -2.21
CA ARG A 289 27.78 -3.39 -2.19
C ARG A 289 27.60 -4.88 -2.35
N GLU A 290 26.38 -5.38 -2.16
CA GLU A 290 26.09 -6.82 -2.22
C GLU A 290 25.06 -7.12 -3.32
N LEU A 291 23.82 -6.61 -3.22
CA LEU A 291 22.73 -6.93 -4.15
C LEU A 291 23.04 -6.51 -5.59
N LEU A 292 23.30 -5.21 -5.82
CA LEU A 292 23.54 -4.71 -7.18
C LEU A 292 24.78 -5.36 -7.84
N PRO A 293 25.95 -5.45 -7.17
CA PRO A 293 27.10 -6.14 -7.75
C PRO A 293 26.87 -7.65 -7.97
N TRP A 294 26.12 -8.32 -7.09
CA TRP A 294 25.77 -9.73 -7.27
C TRP A 294 24.90 -9.95 -8.51
N ALA A 295 23.94 -9.05 -8.74
CA ALA A 295 23.04 -9.12 -9.88
C ALA A 295 23.75 -8.75 -11.20
N ALA A 296 24.59 -7.71 -11.19
CA ALA A 296 25.35 -7.29 -12.38
C ALA A 296 26.37 -8.32 -12.88
N ARG A 297 26.74 -9.32 -12.06
CA ARG A 297 27.57 -10.47 -12.49
C ARG A 297 26.77 -11.57 -13.20
N ARG A 298 25.44 -11.50 -13.18
CA ARG A 298 24.53 -12.55 -13.67
C ARG A 298 23.64 -12.07 -14.81
N TRP A 299 23.26 -10.80 -14.80
CA TRP A 299 22.37 -10.20 -15.78
C TRP A 299 22.99 -8.91 -16.36
N PRO A 300 22.62 -8.53 -17.60
CA PRO A 300 23.20 -7.39 -18.30
C PRO A 300 22.61 -6.06 -17.79
N LEU A 301 22.88 -5.73 -16.52
CA LEU A 301 22.30 -4.58 -15.83
C LEU A 301 23.07 -3.29 -16.11
N THR A 302 22.35 -2.17 -16.18
CA THR A 302 22.98 -0.84 -16.28
C THR A 302 23.66 -0.41 -14.99
N ASN A 303 24.70 0.42 -15.13
CA ASN A 303 25.30 1.19 -14.05
C ASN A 303 24.90 2.68 -14.08
N ASP A 304 24.09 3.11 -15.06
CA ASP A 304 23.61 4.48 -15.15
C ASP A 304 22.58 4.76 -14.03
N PRO A 305 22.83 5.72 -13.12
CA PRO A 305 21.86 6.08 -12.10
C PRO A 305 20.54 6.59 -12.69
N ALA A 306 20.55 7.27 -13.84
CA ALA A 306 19.34 7.80 -14.47
C ALA A 306 18.37 6.69 -14.92
N ARG A 307 18.86 5.47 -15.13
CA ARG A 307 18.09 4.27 -15.50
C ARG A 307 17.96 3.26 -14.35
N THR A 308 18.20 3.71 -13.12
CA THR A 308 18.10 2.89 -11.92
C THR A 308 17.07 3.50 -10.97
N VAL A 309 16.01 2.74 -10.70
CA VAL A 309 14.90 3.12 -9.82
C VAL A 309 15.01 2.33 -8.52
N LEU A 310 14.99 3.02 -7.39
CA LEU A 310 14.73 2.42 -6.09
C LEU A 310 13.30 2.77 -5.67
N ALA A 311 12.48 1.74 -5.49
CA ALA A 311 11.05 1.86 -5.23
C ALA A 311 10.66 1.22 -3.90
N GLY A 312 9.70 1.82 -3.18
CA GLY A 312 9.16 1.22 -1.96
C GLY A 312 8.01 2.00 -1.34
N GLN A 313 7.34 1.34 -0.39
CA GLN A 313 6.11 1.81 0.26
C GLN A 313 6.29 1.95 1.77
N GLY A 314 5.70 2.97 2.39
CA GLY A 314 5.86 3.19 3.84
C GLY A 314 7.34 3.38 4.23
N LEU A 315 7.86 2.47 5.08
CA LEU A 315 9.29 2.40 5.42
C LEU A 315 10.19 2.16 4.20
N GLY A 316 9.73 1.36 3.24
CA GLY A 316 10.41 1.19 1.96
C GLY A 316 10.51 2.50 1.20
N GLY A 317 9.46 3.34 1.21
CA GLY A 317 9.47 4.66 0.58
C GLY A 317 10.43 5.64 1.27
N LEU A 318 10.45 5.63 2.61
CA LEU A 318 11.43 6.37 3.40
C LEU A 318 12.87 5.96 3.04
N THR A 319 13.13 4.66 3.00
CA THR A 319 14.45 4.09 2.65
C THR A 319 14.83 4.38 1.21
N ALA A 320 13.89 4.32 0.27
CA ALA A 320 14.13 4.62 -1.14
C ALA A 320 14.60 6.07 -1.33
N ALA A 321 13.89 7.03 -0.73
CA ALA A 321 14.28 8.43 -0.77
C ALA A 321 15.64 8.68 -0.11
N HIS A 322 15.86 8.12 1.09
CA HIS A 322 17.11 8.26 1.82
C HIS A 322 18.31 7.66 1.08
N ALA A 323 18.20 6.42 0.58
CA ALA A 323 19.27 5.74 -0.11
C ALA A 323 19.63 6.42 -1.44
N ALA A 324 18.64 6.93 -2.17
CA ALA A 324 18.87 7.72 -3.39
C ALA A 324 19.58 9.04 -3.09
N LEU A 325 19.17 9.76 -2.05
CA LEU A 325 19.86 10.95 -1.59
C LEU A 325 21.29 10.63 -1.11
N ARG A 326 21.50 9.51 -0.41
CA ARG A 326 22.82 9.12 0.09
C ARG A 326 23.77 8.70 -1.03
N SER A 327 23.26 8.00 -2.05
CA SER A 327 24.05 7.36 -3.10
C SER A 327 23.52 7.67 -4.52
N PRO A 328 23.50 8.96 -4.92
CA PRO A 328 22.90 9.40 -6.18
C PRO A 328 23.66 8.91 -7.41
N THR A 329 24.91 8.46 -7.26
CA THR A 329 25.71 7.86 -8.34
C THR A 329 25.24 6.46 -8.73
N ARG A 330 24.35 5.84 -7.93
CA ARG A 330 23.76 4.54 -8.25
C ARG A 330 22.24 4.59 -8.36
N PHE A 331 21.58 5.38 -7.54
CA PHE A 331 20.12 5.54 -7.59
C PHE A 331 19.79 6.96 -8.02
N GLY A 332 19.53 7.17 -9.32
CA GLY A 332 19.12 8.46 -9.86
C GLY A 332 17.62 8.70 -9.76
N ASN A 333 16.83 7.69 -9.41
CA ASN A 333 15.38 7.80 -9.28
C ASN A 333 14.88 7.13 -7.99
N ALA A 334 14.04 7.83 -7.24
CA ALA A 334 13.31 7.30 -6.10
C ALA A 334 11.80 7.29 -6.43
N LEU A 335 11.18 6.12 -6.38
CA LEU A 335 9.73 5.95 -6.49
C LEU A 335 9.17 5.62 -5.10
N VAL A 336 8.52 6.60 -4.48
CA VAL A 336 8.06 6.57 -3.11
C VAL A 336 6.56 6.53 -3.08
N GLN A 337 5.98 5.55 -2.39
CA GLN A 337 4.53 5.49 -2.18
C GLN A 337 4.27 5.54 -0.68
N SER A 338 3.51 6.54 -0.24
CA SER A 338 3.15 6.72 1.17
C SER A 338 4.36 6.65 2.10
N GLY A 339 5.45 7.37 1.78
CA GLY A 339 6.70 7.28 2.53
C GLY A 339 6.51 7.67 4.00
N SER A 340 7.09 6.89 4.92
CA SER A 340 7.02 7.13 6.37
C SER A 340 7.86 8.32 6.83
N PHE A 341 7.66 9.48 6.21
CA PHE A 341 8.46 10.69 6.42
C PHE A 341 8.20 11.37 7.76
N TRP A 342 7.19 10.94 8.52
CA TRP A 342 7.07 11.30 9.93
C TRP A 342 8.27 10.82 10.76
N TRP A 343 9.00 9.79 10.30
CA TRP A 343 10.03 9.14 11.07
C TRP A 343 11.22 10.07 11.41
N PRO A 344 11.78 9.97 12.63
CA PRO A 344 11.29 9.17 13.78
C PRO A 344 10.07 9.79 14.47
N ALA A 345 9.29 9.01 15.21
CA ALA A 345 8.27 9.60 16.09
C ALA A 345 8.93 10.33 17.28
N GLY A 346 8.46 11.54 17.60
CA GLY A 346 8.94 12.33 18.74
C GLY A 346 10.06 13.33 18.40
N PRO A 347 11.01 13.60 19.31
CA PRO A 347 12.10 14.53 19.05
C PRO A 347 12.89 14.16 17.79
N GLY A 348 13.07 15.14 16.90
CA GLY A 348 13.73 14.93 15.62
C GLY A 348 12.84 14.32 14.54
N ALA A 349 11.52 14.31 14.72
CA ALA A 349 10.56 13.92 13.70
C ALA A 349 10.80 14.61 12.35
N GLU A 350 10.40 13.90 11.30
CA GLU A 350 10.64 14.32 9.92
C GLU A 350 12.12 14.58 9.63
N TRP A 351 12.96 13.72 10.19
CA TRP A 351 14.39 13.86 10.11
C TRP A 351 14.88 14.01 8.66
N LEU A 352 14.36 13.18 7.75
CA LEU A 352 14.76 13.21 6.35
C LEU A 352 14.40 14.54 5.66
N THR A 353 13.21 15.07 5.94
CA THR A 353 12.78 16.40 5.46
C THR A 353 13.76 17.47 5.92
N GLY A 354 14.05 17.53 7.21
CA GLY A 354 15.04 18.47 7.76
C GLY A 354 16.44 18.28 7.16
N ARG A 355 16.84 17.04 6.82
CA ARG A 355 18.11 16.78 6.12
C ARG A 355 18.11 17.37 4.71
N VAL A 356 17.03 17.23 3.96
CA VAL A 356 16.89 17.77 2.61
C VAL A 356 17.03 19.29 2.63
N GLU A 357 16.34 19.98 3.56
CA GLU A 357 16.39 21.43 3.70
C GLU A 357 17.82 21.96 3.92
N ARG A 358 18.64 21.23 4.67
CA ARG A 358 20.02 21.63 5.03
C ARG A 358 21.11 21.12 4.10
N SER A 359 20.79 20.28 3.11
CA SER A 359 21.78 19.63 2.24
C SER A 359 21.81 20.26 0.86
N SER A 360 22.92 20.14 0.12
CA SER A 360 22.99 20.52 -1.31
C SER A 360 22.10 19.61 -2.17
N ARG A 361 21.59 20.16 -3.29
CA ARG A 361 20.85 19.37 -4.28
C ARG A 361 21.73 18.25 -4.85
N ARG A 362 21.15 17.07 -5.03
CA ARG A 362 21.78 15.89 -5.66
C ARG A 362 21.04 15.52 -6.96
N PRO A 363 21.67 14.82 -7.92
CA PRO A 363 21.04 14.46 -9.19
C PRO A 363 20.10 13.26 -9.01
N VAL A 364 18.97 13.48 -8.33
CA VAL A 364 17.94 12.47 -8.06
C VAL A 364 16.59 13.02 -8.49
N ARG A 365 15.81 12.22 -9.21
CA ARG A 365 14.40 12.49 -9.52
C ARG A 365 13.51 11.74 -8.55
N PHE A 366 12.42 12.36 -8.12
CA PHE A 366 11.48 11.80 -7.17
C PHE A 366 10.09 11.63 -7.80
N ARG A 367 9.56 10.41 -7.75
CA ARG A 367 8.11 10.16 -7.76
C ARG A 367 7.65 9.97 -6.34
N ILE A 368 6.68 10.75 -5.91
CA ILE A 368 6.11 10.62 -4.57
C ILE A 368 4.59 10.55 -4.69
N SER A 369 3.97 9.53 -4.13
CA SER A 369 2.53 9.46 -3.95
C SER A 369 2.16 9.31 -2.47
N ALA A 370 0.96 9.76 -2.09
CA ALA A 370 0.38 9.59 -0.76
C ALA A 370 -1.14 9.48 -0.84
N GLY A 371 -1.75 8.81 0.13
CA GLY A 371 -3.19 8.66 0.23
C GLY A 371 -3.85 9.83 0.99
N LEU A 372 -5.05 10.23 0.56
CA LEU A 372 -5.84 11.28 1.22
C LEU A 372 -6.32 10.85 2.61
N GLN A 373 -6.52 9.56 2.84
CA GLN A 373 -6.90 9.03 4.15
C GLN A 373 -5.71 8.88 5.11
N GLU A 374 -4.46 9.05 4.67
CA GLU A 374 -3.27 8.84 5.51
C GLU A 374 -2.95 10.04 6.42
N TRP A 375 -3.79 10.34 7.42
CA TRP A 375 -3.69 11.60 8.18
C TRP A 375 -2.34 11.83 8.87
N VAL A 376 -1.60 10.77 9.20
CA VAL A 376 -0.23 10.87 9.74
C VAL A 376 0.81 11.08 8.64
N LEU A 377 0.71 10.37 7.51
CA LEU A 377 1.74 10.34 6.48
C LEU A 377 1.59 11.49 5.48
N LEU A 378 0.36 11.90 5.16
CA LEU A 378 0.07 12.89 4.14
C LEU A 378 0.71 14.26 4.46
N PRO A 379 0.59 14.83 5.67
CA PRO A 379 1.25 16.09 5.99
C PRO A 379 2.79 15.99 5.91
N ALA A 380 3.38 14.89 6.37
CA ALA A 380 4.82 14.67 6.28
C ALA A 380 5.30 14.50 4.82
N SER A 381 4.52 13.83 3.98
CA SER A 381 4.79 13.69 2.55
C SER A 381 4.72 15.02 1.81
N ARG A 382 3.71 15.85 2.11
CA ARG A 382 3.60 17.22 1.58
C ARG A 382 4.81 18.08 1.98
N ARG A 383 5.25 18.02 3.24
CA ARG A 383 6.43 18.76 3.72
C ARG A 383 7.73 18.30 3.04
N LEU A 384 7.94 17.00 2.88
CA LEU A 384 9.11 16.52 2.13
C LEU A 384 9.08 16.98 0.66
N ARG A 385 7.93 16.87 -0.01
CA ARG A 385 7.73 17.37 -1.38
C ARG A 385 8.13 18.84 -1.47
N ASP A 386 7.64 19.67 -0.55
CA ASP A 386 7.91 21.11 -0.55
C ASP A 386 9.39 21.40 -0.31
N ALA A 387 10.03 20.69 0.63
CA ALA A 387 11.47 20.78 0.87
C ALA A 387 12.29 20.38 -0.37
N LEU A 388 11.93 19.28 -1.05
CA LEU A 388 12.61 18.85 -2.27
C LEU A 388 12.45 19.88 -3.40
N ARG A 389 11.24 20.40 -3.63
CA ARG A 389 10.98 21.43 -4.65
C ARG A 389 11.74 22.72 -4.35
N ALA A 390 11.73 23.19 -3.11
CA ALA A 390 12.49 24.36 -2.69
C ALA A 390 14.00 24.19 -2.90
N ARG A 391 14.50 22.94 -2.84
CA ARG A 391 15.90 22.61 -3.13
C ARG A 391 16.20 22.38 -4.62
N GLY A 392 15.21 22.51 -5.51
CA GLY A 392 15.35 22.41 -6.96
C GLY A 392 15.45 20.98 -7.49
N TYR A 393 14.96 19.99 -6.74
CA TYR A 393 14.82 18.63 -7.24
C TYR A 393 13.66 18.53 -8.25
N ASP A 394 13.76 17.57 -9.16
CA ASP A 394 12.65 17.16 -10.02
C ASP A 394 11.72 16.24 -9.20
N VAL A 395 10.50 16.69 -8.96
CA VAL A 395 9.54 16.05 -8.06
C VAL A 395 8.15 16.01 -8.69
N ASP A 396 7.76 14.81 -9.10
CA ASP A 396 6.40 14.52 -9.51
C ASP A 396 5.61 13.93 -8.32
N TYR A 397 4.57 14.64 -7.88
CA TYR A 397 3.83 14.36 -6.66
C TYR A 397 2.34 14.12 -6.93
N ARG A 398 1.78 13.04 -6.36
CA ARG A 398 0.37 12.68 -6.49
C ARG A 398 -0.28 12.41 -5.14
N GLU A 399 -1.55 12.76 -5.05
CA GLU A 399 -2.43 12.37 -3.94
C GLU A 399 -3.53 11.50 -4.52
N LEU A 400 -3.83 10.39 -3.84
CA LEU A 400 -4.87 9.45 -4.25
C LEU A 400 -5.97 9.43 -3.22
N ASN A 401 -7.21 9.29 -3.67
CA ASN A 401 -8.31 8.98 -2.78
C ASN A 401 -8.22 7.52 -2.35
N ALA A 402 -7.27 7.23 -1.46
CA ALA A 402 -7.02 5.94 -0.86
C ALA A 402 -6.23 6.10 0.46
N GLY A 403 -6.06 4.99 1.19
CA GLY A 403 -5.26 4.90 2.41
C GLY A 403 -3.85 4.33 2.20
N HIS A 404 -3.28 3.77 3.27
CA HIS A 404 -1.98 3.09 3.32
C HIS A 404 -2.10 1.65 2.82
N ASP A 405 -2.25 1.50 1.51
CA ASP A 405 -2.77 0.27 0.92
C ASP A 405 -2.01 -0.17 -0.35
N TYR A 406 -1.69 -1.46 -0.43
CA TYR A 406 -1.04 -2.05 -1.60
C TYR A 406 -1.90 -2.00 -2.87
N LEU A 407 -3.23 -1.94 -2.71
CA LEU A 407 -4.15 -1.85 -3.84
C LEU A 407 -3.94 -0.59 -4.71
N PRO A 408 -4.02 0.65 -4.18
CA PRO A 408 -3.67 1.87 -4.94
C PRO A 408 -2.17 1.97 -5.25
N TRP A 409 -1.29 1.38 -4.42
CA TRP A 409 0.15 1.37 -4.72
C TRP A 409 0.49 0.57 -5.98
N ARG A 410 -0.31 -0.44 -6.35
CA ARG A 410 -0.16 -1.11 -7.65
C ARG A 410 -0.26 -0.11 -8.81
N ASP A 411 -1.30 0.72 -8.81
CA ASP A 411 -1.58 1.68 -9.88
C ASP A 411 -0.50 2.79 -9.94
N GLU A 412 -0.05 3.26 -8.78
CA GLU A 412 1.00 4.28 -8.69
C GLU A 412 2.39 3.73 -9.04
N LEU A 413 2.65 2.43 -8.80
CA LEU A 413 3.91 1.81 -9.21
C LEU A 413 4.00 1.79 -10.74
N ALA A 414 2.94 1.35 -11.42
CA ALA A 414 2.87 1.34 -12.88
C ALA A 414 3.08 2.74 -13.47
N THR A 415 2.29 3.71 -12.99
CA THR A 415 2.36 5.11 -13.46
C THR A 415 3.73 5.72 -13.17
N GLY A 416 4.30 5.44 -12.00
CA GLY A 416 5.60 5.98 -11.60
C GLY A 416 6.77 5.38 -12.39
N LEU A 417 6.73 4.09 -12.70
CA LEU A 417 7.74 3.45 -13.55
C LEU A 417 7.70 4.00 -14.97
N VAL A 418 6.51 4.14 -15.56
CA VAL A 418 6.33 4.72 -16.91
C VAL A 418 6.84 6.16 -16.94
N HIS A 419 6.57 6.96 -15.90
CA HIS A 419 7.10 8.32 -15.84
C HIS A 419 8.64 8.38 -15.78
N LEU A 420 9.28 7.48 -15.03
CA LEU A 420 10.72 7.52 -14.79
C LEU A 420 11.56 6.85 -15.89
N LEU A 421 11.03 5.78 -16.48
CA LEU A 421 11.73 4.90 -17.42
C LEU A 421 11.03 4.73 -18.77
N GLY A 422 9.77 5.16 -18.90
CA GLY A 422 9.01 5.07 -20.14
C GLY A 422 9.63 5.90 -21.26
N ARG A 423 9.16 5.63 -22.48
CA ARG A 423 9.66 6.25 -23.72
C ARG A 423 9.07 7.62 -23.98
#